data_AF-A0A353PGB7-F1
#
_entry.id   AF-A0A353PGB7-F1
#
_cell.length_a   1.000
_cell.length_b   1.000
_cell.length_c   1.000
_cell.angle_alpha   90.00
_cell.angle_beta   90.00
_cell.angle_gamma   90.00
#
_symmetry.space_group_name_H-M   'P 1'
#
loop_
_entity.id
_entity.type
_entity.pdbx_description
1 polymer ?
#
loop_
_entity_poly.entity_id
_entity_poly.type
_entity_poly.pdbx_seq_one_letter_code
_entity_poly.pdbx_strand_id
1 'polypeptide(L)' 'EDLAQLIFDLKQVNPRALVSVKLVAEPGVGTIAAGVAKAYADLITISGY' A
#
# COMPACT_ATOMS: atom_id res chain seq x y z
N GLU A 1 -2.45 -4.84 -10.04
CA GLU A 1 -3.66 -5.52 -9.53
C GLU A 1 -3.31 -6.51 -8.42
N ASP A 2 -2.17 -7.19 -8.51
CA ASP A 2 -1.69 -8.14 -7.49
C ASP A 2 -1.56 -7.55 -6.08
N LEU A 3 -1.13 -6.29 -5.96
CA LEU A 3 -1.02 -5.62 -4.66
C LEU A 3 -2.39 -5.46 -3.97
N ALA A 4 -3.44 -5.18 -4.74
CA ALA A 4 -4.80 -5.05 -4.19
C ALA A 4 -5.32 -6.41 -3.71
N GLN A 5 -5.01 -7.48 -4.44
CA GLN A 5 -5.33 -8.84 -4.01
C GLN A 5 -4.60 -9.19 -2.70
N LEU A 6 -3.31 -8.87 -2.60
CA LEU A 6 -2.55 -9.11 -1.38
C LEU A 6 -3.11 -8.34 -0.18
N ILE A 7 -3.45 -7.06 -0.35
CA ILE A 7 -4.06 -6.24 0.71
C ILE A 7 -5.42 -6.83 1.12
N PHE A 8 -6.21 -7.27 0.15
CA PHE A 8 -7.50 -7.92 0.40
C PHE A 8 -7.34 -9.21 1.20
N ASP A 9 -6.41 -10.08 0.79
CA ASP A 9 -6.14 -11.34 1.48
C ASP A 9 -5.66 -11.11 2.92
N LEU A 10 -4.79 -10.12 3.15
CA LEU A 10 -4.34 -9.74 4.49
C LEU A 10 -5.50 -9.27 5.38
N LYS A 11 -6.43 -8.49 4.82
CA LYS A 11 -7.63 -8.03 5.53
C LYS A 11 -8.65 -9.15 5.74
N GLN A 12 -8.72 -10.15 4.86
CA GLN A 12 -9.53 -11.34 5.09
C GLN A 12 -9.01 -12.16 6.27
N VAL A 13 -7.68 -12.33 6.36
CA VAL A 13 -7.05 -13.09 7.45
C VAL A 13 -7.16 -12.35 8.79
N ASN A 14 -6.96 -11.03 8.79
CA ASN A 14 -7.11 -10.21 9.99
C ASN A 14 -7.84 -8.90 9.68
N PRO A 15 -9.18 -8.87 9.82
CA PRO A 15 -9.99 -7.68 9.52
C PRO A 15 -9.70 -6.46 10.40
N ARG A 16 -8.98 -6.64 11.52
CA ARG A 16 -8.61 -5.56 12.45
C ARG A 16 -7.21 -5.03 12.19
N ALA A 17 -6.41 -5.70 11.35
CA ALA A 17 -5.06 -5.25 11.03
C ALA A 17 -5.09 -4.09 10.05
N LEU A 18 -4.25 -3.08 10.31
CA LEU A 18 -3.95 -2.03 9.35
C LEU A 18 -2.85 -2.51 8.41
N VAL A 19 -3.04 -2.32 7.12
CA VAL A 19 -2.07 -2.69 6.08
C VAL A 19 -1.28 -1.46 5.66
N SER A 20 0.01 -1.45 5.97
CA SER A 20 0.93 -0.39 5.54
C SER A 20 1.74 -0.82 4.32
N VAL A 21 1.88 0.06 3.34
CA VAL A 21 2.77 -0.13 2.19
C VAL A 21 3.92 0.87 2.28
N LYS A 22 5.15 0.35 2.27
CA LYS A 22 6.37 1.17 2.29
C LYS A 22 6.88 1.35 0.85
N LEU A 23 7.08 2.60 0.43
CA LEU A 23 7.65 2.97 -0.85
C LEU A 23 8.96 3.74 -0.64
N VAL A 24 9.83 3.69 -1.65
CA VAL A 24 11.07 4.47 -1.68
C VAL A 24 10.78 5.84 -2.32
N ALA A 25 11.39 6.90 -1.77
CA ALA A 25 11.26 8.25 -2.31
C ALA A 25 12.02 8.38 -3.64
N GLU A 26 11.30 8.37 -4.75
CA GLU A 26 11.84 8.55 -6.10
C GLU A 26 10.90 9.39 -6.97
N PRO A 27 11.40 10.04 -8.05
CA PRO A 27 10.53 10.74 -9.00
C PRO A 27 9.45 9.81 -9.54
N GLY A 28 8.18 10.22 -9.41
CA GLY A 28 7.02 9.40 -9.82
C GLY A 28 6.41 8.53 -8.73
N VAL A 29 6.97 8.52 -7.50
CA VAL A 29 6.39 7.79 -6.35
C VAL A 29 4.94 8.18 -6.07
N GLY A 30 4.52 9.41 -6.39
CA GLY A 30 3.14 9.87 -6.22
C GLY A 30 2.13 9.08 -7.07
N THR A 31 2.50 8.71 -8.30
CA THR A 31 1.64 7.90 -9.18
C THR A 31 1.47 6.49 -8.62
N ILE A 32 2.56 5.92 -8.08
CA ILE A 32 2.53 4.61 -7.41
C ILE A 32 1.68 4.69 -6.14
N ALA A 33 1.88 5.72 -5.31
CA ALA A 33 1.10 5.94 -4.09
C ALA A 33 -0.39 6.09 -4.37
N ALA A 34 -0.80 6.73 -5.46
CA ALA A 34 -2.19 6.79 -5.89
C ALA A 34 -2.76 5.39 -6.23
N GLY A 35 -1.95 4.53 -6.85
CA GLY A 35 -2.29 3.12 -7.07
C GLY A 35 -2.46 2.33 -5.77
N VAL A 36 -1.53 2.52 -4.83
CA VAL A 36 -1.56 1.90 -3.49
C VAL A 36 -2.79 2.34 -2.69
N ALA A 37 -3.17 3.62 -2.75
CA ALA A 37 -4.37 4.12 -2.11
C ALA A 37 -5.65 3.48 -2.69
N LYS A 38 -5.72 3.34 -4.03
CA LYS A 38 -6.83 2.63 -4.71
C LYS A 38 -6.89 1.15 -4.35
N ALA A 39 -5.78 0.56 -3.90
CA ALA A 39 -5.70 -0.82 -3.46
C ALA A 39 -6.14 -1.02 -2.00
N TYR A 40 -6.70 0.00 -1.34
CA TYR A 40 -7.19 -0.03 0.05
C TYR A 40 -6.10 -0.25 1.11
N ALA A 41 -4.86 0.17 0.85
CA ALA A 41 -3.85 0.28 1.89
C ALA A 41 -4.27 1.34 2.92
N ASP A 42 -4.09 1.04 4.20
CA ASP A 42 -4.48 1.95 5.28
C ASP A 42 -3.41 3.01 5.55
N LEU A 43 -2.13 2.67 5.33
CA LEU A 43 -1.00 3.59 5.46
C LEU A 43 -0.06 3.47 4.27
N ILE A 44 0.49 4.61 3.83
CA ILE A 44 1.57 4.68 2.85
C ILE A 44 2.76 5.36 3.51
N THR A 45 3.87 4.62 3.67
CA THR A 45 5.12 5.15 4.23
C THR A 45 6.09 5.43 3.10
N ILE A 46 6.49 6.69 2.92
CA ILE A 46 7.53 7.06 1.95
C ILE A 46 8.86 7.17 2.72
N SER A 47 9.86 6.40 2.31
CA SER A 47 11.19 6.39 2.91
C SER A 47 12.24 6.90 1.93
N GLY A 48 12.98 7.93 2.36
CA GLY A 48 14.17 8.40 1.65
C GLY A 48 15.36 7.45 1.81
N TYR A 49 16.40 7.73 1.03
CA TYR A 49 17.71 7.08 1.15
C TYR A 49 18.51 7.64 2.32
#